data_AF-A0A1W9Z7U2-F1
#
_entry.id   AF-A0A1W9Z7U2-F1
#
_cell.length_a   1.000
_cell.length_b   1.000
_cell.length_c   1.000
_cell.angle_alpha   90.00
_cell.angle_beta   90.00
_cell.angle_gamma   90.00
#
_symmetry.space_group_name_H-M   'P 1'
#
loop_
_entity.id
_entity.type
_entity.pdbx_description
1 polymer ?
#
loop_
_entity_poly.entity_id
_entity_poly.type
_entity_poly.pdbx_seq_one_letter_code
_entity_poly.pdbx_strand_id
1 'polypeptide(L)'
;MTERGVTVLLAGVRDDTLGVLNNVGFKSWFPAEQVFPEEDEEFSATLKAVRYAHNRLAGRKINEPSTGATELAPHAELYYLV
;
A
#
# COMPACT_ATOMS: atom_id res chain seq x y z
N MET A 1 -12.39 4.81 -2.43
CA MET A 1 -12.47 3.40 -2.00
C MET A 1 -11.79 3.24 -0.63
N THR A 2 -12.32 3.91 0.38
CA THR A 2 -11.91 3.85 1.80
C THR A 2 -13.07 3.39 2.69
N GLU A 3 -14.10 2.80 2.09
CA GLU A 3 -15.35 2.43 2.78
C GLU A 3 -15.16 1.30 3.81
N ARG A 4 -14.02 0.59 3.76
CA ARG A 4 -13.67 -0.46 4.72
C ARG A 4 -12.48 -0.10 5.62
N GLY A 5 -11.98 1.14 5.57
CA GLY A 5 -10.77 1.54 6.30
C GLY A 5 -9.48 0.85 5.82
N VAL A 6 -9.54 0.16 4.68
CA VAL A 6 -8.38 -0.51 4.06
C VAL A 6 -7.68 0.44 3.10
N THR A 7 -6.35 0.41 3.09
CA THR A 7 -5.52 1.10 2.09
C THR A 7 -5.00 0.05 1.11
N VAL A 8 -5.09 0.35 -0.19
CA VAL A 8 -4.58 -0.52 -1.28
C VAL A 8 -3.37 0.15 -1.90
N LEU A 9 -2.30 -0.62 -2.15
CA LEU A 9 -1.13 -0.16 -2.90
C LEU A 9 -0.99 -1.01 -4.16
N LEU A 10 -0.72 -0.37 -5.30
CA LEU A 10 -0.42 -1.08 -6.55
C LEU A 10 1.11 -1.09 -6.73
N ALA A 11 1.70 -2.28 -6.85
CA ALA A 11 3.13 -2.43 -7.04
C ALA A 11 3.44 -3.18 -8.34
N GLY A 12 4.53 -2.78 -9.01
CA GLY A 12 4.95 -3.37 -10.28
C GLY A 12 4.00 -3.02 -11.43
N VAL A 13 3.40 -1.82 -11.39
CA VAL A 13 2.48 -1.41 -12.45
C VAL A 13 3.28 -1.05 -13.70
N ARG A 14 3.09 -1.81 -14.78
CA ARG A 14 3.67 -1.51 -16.10
C ARG A 14 3.10 -0.21 -16.65
N ASP A 15 3.92 0.56 -17.36
CA ASP A 15 3.51 1.86 -17.93
C ASP A 15 2.31 1.75 -18.87
N ASP A 16 2.25 0.70 -19.68
CA ASP A 16 1.13 0.43 -20.59
C ASP A 16 -0.19 0.24 -19.82
N THR A 17 -0.13 -0.51 -18.72
CA THR A 17 -1.25 -0.82 -17.85
C THR A 17 -1.71 0.44 -17.11
N LEU A 18 -0.77 1.24 -16.60
CA LEU A 18 -1.08 2.53 -15.99
C LEU A 18 -1.72 3.49 -16.99
N GLY A 19 -1.26 3.48 -18.24
CA GLY A 19 -1.86 4.23 -19.35
C GLY A 19 -3.33 3.87 -19.56
N VAL A 20 -3.65 2.58 -19.61
CA VAL A 20 -5.05 2.11 -19.75
C VAL A 20 -5.90 2.53 -18.55
N LEU A 21 -5.38 2.41 -17.32
CA LEU A 21 -6.10 2.84 -16.12
C LEU A 21 -6.39 4.35 -16.13
N ASN A 22 -5.45 5.17 -16.62
CA ASN A 22 -5.67 6.61 -16.71
C ASN A 22 -6.85 6.98 -17.64
N ASN A 23 -7.08 6.20 -18.70
CA ASN A 23 -8.18 6.45 -19.63
C ASN A 23 -9.55 6.28 -18.98
N VAL A 24 -9.65 5.45 -17.92
CA VAL A 24 -10.90 5.26 -17.15
C VAL A 24 -10.96 6.19 -15.93
N GLY A 25 -10.14 7.24 -15.89
CA GLY A 25 -10.15 8.24 -14.81
C GLY A 25 -9.50 7.76 -13.52
N PHE A 26 -8.65 6.73 -13.54
CA PHE A 26 -7.98 6.19 -12.36
C PHE A 26 -7.33 7.26 -11.46
N LYS A 27 -6.65 8.24 -12.06
CA LYS A 27 -6.00 9.35 -11.33
C LYS A 27 -6.97 10.28 -10.59
N SER A 28 -8.26 10.28 -10.91
CA SER A 28 -9.23 11.14 -10.23
C SER A 28 -9.67 10.57 -8.88
N TRP A 29 -9.56 9.25 -8.69
CA TRP A 29 -10.09 8.57 -7.50
C TRP A 29 -9.06 7.71 -6.76
N PHE A 30 -7.93 7.36 -7.40
CA PHE A 30 -6.85 6.60 -6.77
C PHE A 30 -5.62 7.48 -6.52
N PRO A 31 -5.09 7.55 -5.27
CA PRO A 31 -3.95 8.41 -4.96
C PRO A 31 -2.68 7.96 -5.70
N ALA A 32 -2.02 8.89 -6.39
CA ALA A 32 -0.79 8.60 -7.14
C ALA A 32 0.36 8.09 -6.25
N GLU A 33 0.41 8.53 -4.99
CA GLU A 33 1.39 8.07 -3.98
C GLU A 33 1.24 6.58 -3.61
N GLN A 34 0.13 5.93 -3.98
CA GLN A 34 -0.13 4.51 -3.72
C GLN A 34 0.15 3.63 -4.94
N VAL A 35 0.74 4.19 -6.00
CA VAL A 35 1.11 3.49 -7.22
C VAL A 35 2.64 3.45 -7.32
N PHE A 36 3.18 2.23 -7.32
CA PHE A 36 4.60 1.95 -7.46
C PHE A 36 4.79 1.26 -8.82
N PRO A 37 5.27 1.98 -9.84
CA PRO A 37 5.46 1.42 -11.18
C PRO A 37 6.53 0.31 -11.17
N GLU A 38 6.50 -0.53 -12.21
CA GLU A 38 7.60 -1.47 -12.47
C GLU A 38 8.87 -0.67 -12.79
N GLU A 39 10.00 -1.09 -12.22
CA GLU A 39 11.31 -0.48 -12.45
C GLU A 39 12.25 -1.55 -13.01
N ASP A 40 13.09 -1.17 -13.97
CA ASP A 40 14.06 -2.07 -14.60
C ASP A 40 15.25 -2.44 -13.68
N GLU A 41 15.40 -1.74 -12.56
CA GLU A 41 16.46 -1.98 -11.56
C GLU A 41 16.03 -2.96 -10.47
N GLU A 42 17.01 -3.63 -9.84
CA GLU A 42 16.88 -4.71 -8.84
C GLU A 42 16.05 -4.38 -7.58
N PHE A 43 15.61 -3.12 -7.42
CA PHE A 43 14.78 -2.69 -6.30
C PHE A 43 13.29 -2.94 -6.57
N SER A 44 12.81 -4.12 -6.17
CA SER A 44 11.40 -4.53 -6.30
C SER A 44 10.40 -3.44 -5.87
N ALA A 45 9.52 -3.05 -6.80
CA ALA A 45 8.40 -2.15 -6.55
C ALA A 45 7.53 -2.62 -5.36
N THR A 46 7.40 -3.94 -5.17
CA THR A 46 6.72 -4.54 -4.03
C THR A 46 7.38 -4.19 -2.71
N LEU A 47 8.71 -4.26 -2.64
CA LEU A 47 9.45 -3.90 -1.42
C LEU A 47 9.28 -2.41 -1.09
N LYS A 48 9.26 -1.54 -2.12
CA LYS A 48 8.98 -0.11 -1.95
C LYS A 48 7.57 0.13 -1.39
N ALA A 49 6.57 -0.57 -1.92
CA ALA A 49 5.19 -0.49 -1.44
C ALA A 49 5.03 -0.98 0.00
N VAL A 50 5.65 -2.12 0.35
CA VAL A 50 5.65 -2.66 1.72
C VAL A 50 6.30 -1.69 2.70
N ARG A 51 7.46 -1.13 2.35
CA ARG A 51 8.13 -0.12 3.19
C ARG A 51 7.28 1.12 3.37
N TYR A 52 6.62 1.60 2.32
CA TYR A 52 5.69 2.72 2.40
C TYR A 52 4.53 2.42 3.36
N ALA A 53 3.90 1.24 3.25
CA ALA A 53 2.83 0.83 4.15
C ALA A 53 3.29 0.82 5.62
N HIS A 54 4.46 0.25 5.88
CA HIS A 54 5.01 0.15 7.23
C HIS A 54 5.27 1.54 7.84
N ASN A 55 5.88 2.44 7.08
CA ASN A 55 6.15 3.81 7.52
C ASN A 55 4.86 4.60 7.79
N ARG A 56 3.83 4.41 6.94
CA ARG A 56 2.53 5.04 7.12
C ARG A 56 1.81 4.55 8.39
N LEU A 57 1.92 3.26 8.70
CA LEU A 57 1.37 2.68 9.94
C LEU A 57 2.14 3.18 11.18
N ALA A 58 3.46 3.26 11.11
CA ALA A 58 4.28 3.79 12.21
C ALA A 58 3.95 5.25 12.52
N GLY A 59 3.78 6.09 11.49
CA GLY A 59 3.36 7.49 11.64
C GLY A 59 1.92 7.68 12.12
N ARG A 60 1.07 6.65 12.00
CA ARG A 60 -0.30 6.67 12.54
C ARG A 60 -0.35 6.27 14.02
N LYS A 61 0.48 5.31 14.45
CA LYS A 61 0.54 4.85 15.86
C LYS A 61 0.95 5.94 16.86
N ILE A 62 1.68 6.96 16.42
CA ILE A 62 2.07 8.11 17.27
C ILE A 62 0.92 9.12 17.50
N ASN A 63 -0.20 9.02 16.79
CA ASN A 63 -1.28 10.02 16.79
C ASN A 63 -2.65 9.51 17.29
N GLU A 64 -2.77 8.26 17.75
CA GLU A 64 -4.04 7.71 18.27
C GLU A 64 -3.80 6.98 19.61
N PRO A 65 -4.51 7.31 20.70
CA PRO A 65 -4.58 6.41 21.85
C PRO A 65 -5.43 5.20 21.44
N SER A 66 -4.77 4.04 21.28
CA SER A 66 -5.41 2.76 21.01
C SER A 66 -6.55 2.50 21.99
N THR A 67 -7.79 2.72 21.56
CA THR A 67 -8.97 2.18 22.22
C THR A 67 -9.61 1.17 21.29
N GLY A 68 -9.39 -0.10 21.62
CA GLY A 68 -9.84 -1.24 20.85
C GLY A 68 -9.17 -2.51 21.37
N ALA A 69 -9.44 -2.84 22.64
CA ALA A 69 -9.12 -4.15 23.17
C ALA A 69 -9.99 -5.19 22.44
N THR A 70 -9.38 -5.91 21.50
CA THR A 70 -9.76 -7.28 21.18
C THR A 70 -8.48 -8.08 21.26
N GLU A 71 -8.25 -8.62 22.45
CA GLU A 71 -7.25 -9.63 22.72
C GLU A 71 -7.60 -10.89 21.94
N LEU A 72 -6.84 -11.20 20.88
CA LEU A 72 -6.58 -12.57 20.40
C LEU A 72 -5.27 -12.58 19.57
N ALA A 73 -4.21 -13.12 20.20
CA ALA A 73 -2.95 -13.63 19.65
C ALA A 73 -1.92 -12.65 19.01
N PRO A 74 -0.60 -12.87 19.27
CA PRO A 74 0.46 -12.08 18.68
C PRO A 74 0.64 -12.49 17.21
N HIS A 75 0.02 -11.77 16.28
CA HIS A 75 0.39 -11.84 14.87
C HIS A 75 1.69 -11.05 14.63
N ALA A 76 2.75 -11.48 15.30
CA ALA A 76 4.10 -11.12 14.90
C ALA A 76 4.46 -11.98 13.68
N GLU A 77 4.72 -11.32 12.56
CA GLU A 77 5.51 -11.83 11.44
C GLU A 77 4.88 -12.97 10.61
N LEU A 78 3.81 -12.65 9.88
CA LEU A 78 3.51 -13.37 8.64
C LEU A 78 3.90 -12.47 7.45
N TYR A 79 5.19 -12.43 7.15
CA TYR A 79 5.69 -11.92 5.88
C TYR A 79 5.82 -13.11 4.92
N TYR A 80 4.99 -13.17 3.89
CA TYR A 80 5.22 -14.03 2.73
C TYR A 80 5.62 -13.12 1.56
N LEU A 81 6.86 -13.26 1.09
CA LEU A 81 7.33 -12.72 -0.18
C LEU A 81 7.49 -13.93 -1.12
N VAL A 82 6.81 -13.91 -2.26
CA VAL A 82 7.04 -14.84 -3.39
C VAL A 82 7.99 -14.17 -4.36
#